data_AF-A0A367LVG7-F1
#
_entry.id   AF-A0A367LVG7-F1
#
_cell.length_a   1.000
_cell.length_b   1.000
_cell.length_c   1.000
_cell.angle_alpha   90.00
_cell.angle_beta   90.00
_cell.angle_gamma   90.00
#
_symmetry.space_group_name_H-M   'P 1'
#
loop_
_entity.id
_entity.type
_entity.pdbx_description
1 polymer ?
#
loop_
_entity_poly.entity_id
_entity_poly.type
_entity_poly.pdbx_seq_one_letter_code
_entity_poly.pdbx_strand_id
1 'polypeptide(L)'
;RAQMDRLAKDALLAYRRVVRDDPQFVEYFRLATPEQELGRLPLGSRPAKRREGGVESLRAIPWIFAWTQTRLMLPAWLGWETALLNAIERGEGALLGQMRERWPFFT
;
A
#
# COMPACT_ATOMS: atom_id res chain seq x y z
N ARG A 1 -20.63 -3.78 7.37
CA ARG A 1 -19.75 -2.97 8.25
C ARG A 1 -18.71 -3.83 8.96
N ALA A 2 -19.10 -4.76 9.85
CA ALA A 2 -18.15 -5.66 10.55
C ALA A 2 -17.17 -6.38 9.61
N GLN A 3 -17.63 -6.80 8.43
CA GLN A 3 -16.77 -7.40 7.41
C GLN A 3 -15.68 -6.44 6.90
N MET A 4 -16.03 -5.19 6.62
CA MET A 4 -15.05 -4.17 6.21
C MET A 4 -14.06 -3.83 7.32
N ASP A 5 -14.53 -3.78 8.57
CA ASP A 5 -13.64 -3.50 9.71
C ASP A 5 -12.58 -4.62 9.87
N ARG A 6 -12.97 -5.88 9.63
CA ARG A 6 -12.06 -7.03 9.65
C ARG A 6 -11.09 -7.00 8.47
N LEU A 7 -11.58 -6.78 7.25
CA LEU A 7 -10.74 -6.64 6.06
C LEU A 7 -9.72 -5.50 6.22
N ALA A 8 -10.15 -4.35 6.73
CA ALA A 8 -9.26 -3.21 6.95
C ALA A 8 -8.17 -3.52 7.98
N LYS A 9 -8.50 -4.23 9.06
CA LYS A 9 -7.53 -4.67 10.07
C LYS A 9 -6.50 -5.63 9.47
N ASP A 10 -6.96 -6.65 8.75
CA ASP A 10 -6.09 -7.65 8.13
C ASP A 10 -5.17 -6.99 7.08
N ALA A 11 -5.71 -6.10 6.24
CA ALA A 11 -4.94 -5.39 5.22
C ALA A 11 -3.90 -4.46 5.82
N LEU A 12 -4.24 -3.72 6.89
CA LEU A 12 -3.30 -2.83 7.57
C LEU A 12 -2.14 -3.61 8.21
N LEU A 13 -2.42 -4.77 8.79
CA LEU A 13 -1.38 -5.63 9.36
C LEU A 13 -0.45 -6.17 8.28
N ALA A 14 -0.99 -6.67 7.17
CA ALA A 14 -0.21 -7.16 6.04
C ALA A 14 0.66 -6.04 5.43
N TYR A 15 0.08 -4.86 5.21
CA TYR A 15 0.81 -3.69 4.72
C TYR A 15 1.96 -3.29 5.65
N ARG A 16 1.70 -3.18 6.97
CA ARG A 16 2.72 -2.78 7.94
C ARG A 16 3.85 -3.80 8.08
N ARG A 17 3.53 -5.09 7.99
CA ARG A 17 4.53 -6.15 8.02
C ARG A 17 5.61 -5.94 6.95
N VAL A 18 5.22 -5.47 5.77
CA VAL A 18 6.16 -5.20 4.66
C VAL A 18 6.74 -3.79 4.77
N VAL A 19 5.92 -2.75 4.86
CA VAL A 19 6.41 -1.36 4.70
C VAL A 19 7.11 -0.82 5.95
N ARG A 20 6.77 -1.35 7.12
CA ARG A 20 7.25 -0.85 8.42
C ARG A 20 8.12 -1.85 9.16
N ASP A 21 7.69 -3.10 9.23
CA ASP A 21 8.30 -4.08 10.12
C ASP A 21 9.41 -4.89 9.43
N ASP A 22 9.46 -4.93 8.09
CA ASP A 22 10.53 -5.54 7.32
C ASP A 22 11.76 -4.59 7.28
N PRO A 23 12.90 -4.98 7.88
CA PRO A 23 14.09 -4.13 7.93
C PRO A 23 14.73 -3.88 6.56
N GLN A 24 14.47 -4.72 5.56
CA GLN A 24 15.04 -4.60 4.22
C GLN A 24 14.19 -3.73 3.29
N PHE A 25 12.98 -3.37 3.70
CA PHE A 25 12.03 -2.69 2.82
C PHE A 25 12.53 -1.33 2.32
N VAL A 26 13.17 -0.54 3.21
CA VAL A 26 13.67 0.80 2.84
C VAL A 26 14.78 0.71 1.80
N GLU A 27 15.67 -0.28 1.93
CA GLU A 27 16.72 -0.53 0.96
C GLU A 27 16.13 -0.99 -0.38
N TYR A 28 15.24 -1.98 -0.34
CA TYR A 28 14.53 -2.46 -1.53
C TYR A 28 13.80 -1.32 -2.25
N PHE A 29 13.06 -0.49 -1.53
CA PHE A 29 12.35 0.65 -2.11
C PHE A 29 13.28 1.62 -2.86
N ARG A 30 14.45 1.92 -2.29
CA ARG A 30 15.44 2.83 -2.91
C ARG A 30 16.14 2.20 -4.11
N LEU A 31 16.32 0.88 -4.14
CA LEU A 31 16.98 0.17 -5.23
C LEU A 31 15.99 -0.17 -6.37
N ALA A 32 14.76 -0.53 -6.03
CA ALA A 32 13.75 -0.98 -6.97
C ALA A 32 13.01 0.18 -7.65
N THR A 33 13.01 1.37 -7.05
CA THR A 33 12.32 2.56 -7.56
C THR A 33 13.26 3.74 -7.73
N PRO A 34 12.97 4.69 -8.65
CA PRO A 34 13.81 5.88 -8.83
C PRO A 34 13.52 6.96 -7.76
N GLU A 35 13.16 6.61 -6.52
CA GLU A 35 12.78 7.59 -5.49
C GLU A 35 13.87 8.64 -5.25
N GLN A 36 15.13 8.21 -5.23
CA GLN A 36 16.26 9.09 -4.95
C GLN A 36 16.53 10.04 -6.12
N GLU A 37 16.44 9.55 -7.35
CA GLU A 37 16.60 10.31 -8.58
C GLU A 37 15.49 11.33 -8.74
N LEU A 38 14.24 10.92 -8.50
CA LEU A 38 13.07 11.79 -8.54
C LEU A 38 13.16 12.96 -7.54
N GLY A 39 13.77 12.71 -6.37
CA GLY A 39 14.03 13.77 -5.37
C GLY A 39 15.09 14.79 -5.78
N ARG A 40 15.95 14.47 -6.75
CA ARG A 40 17.01 15.36 -7.28
C ARG A 40 16.56 16.18 -8.49
N LEU A 41 15.50 15.77 -9.15
CA LEU A 41 14.97 16.46 -10.33
C LEU A 41 14.05 17.63 -9.93
N PRO A 42 13.99 18.72 -10.71
CA PRO A 42 13.10 19.85 -10.46
C PRO A 42 11.64 19.54 -10.88
N LEU A 43 11.08 18.44 -10.37
CA LEU A 43 9.74 17.95 -10.74
C LEU A 43 8.61 18.50 -9.88
N GLY A 44 8.93 19.04 -8.69
CA GLY A 44 7.92 19.50 -7.74
C GLY A 44 8.35 20.76 -7.00
N SER A 45 7.37 21.58 -6.61
CA SER A 45 7.58 22.79 -5.81
C SER A 45 7.84 22.50 -4.32
N ARG A 46 7.62 21.25 -3.88
CA ARG A 46 7.71 20.83 -2.48
C ARG A 46 8.78 19.76 -2.30
N PRO A 47 9.49 19.77 -1.15
CA PRO A 47 10.44 18.73 -0.82
C PRO A 47 9.75 17.37 -0.67
N ALA A 48 10.38 16.32 -1.20
CA ALA A 48 9.84 14.96 -1.22
C ALA A 48 9.69 14.35 0.20
N LYS A 49 10.57 14.73 1.12
CA LYS A 49 10.60 14.25 2.51
C LYS A 49 10.30 15.38 3.49
N ARG A 50 9.72 15.04 4.64
CA ARG A 50 9.51 15.98 5.76
C ARG A 50 10.75 16.10 6.66
N ARG A 51 11.50 15.02 6.83
CA ARG A 51 12.76 14.88 7.60
C ARG A 51 13.58 13.73 7.00
N GLU A 52 14.85 13.60 7.37
CA GLU A 52 15.59 12.36 7.09
C GLU A 52 14.95 11.19 7.84
N GLY A 53 14.85 10.02 7.20
CA GLY A 53 14.16 8.85 7.76
C GLY A 53 13.82 7.78 6.72
N GLY A 54 13.05 6.78 7.15
CA GLY A 54 12.49 5.71 6.32
C GLY A 54 11.27 6.17 5.53
N VAL A 55 10.41 5.23 5.16
CA VAL A 55 9.20 5.50 4.36
C VAL A 55 8.23 6.44 5.09
N GLU A 56 8.22 6.42 6.42
CA GLU A 56 7.40 7.29 7.28
C GLU A 56 7.72 8.78 7.16
N SER A 57 8.89 9.14 6.64
CA SER A 57 9.28 10.54 6.42
C SER A 57 8.91 11.04 5.01
N LEU A 58 8.51 10.13 4.11
CA LEU A 58 8.14 10.41 2.72
C LEU A 58 6.73 11.00 2.65
N ARG A 59 6.50 11.91 1.70
CA ARG A 59 5.14 12.39 1.39
C ARG A 59 4.40 11.39 0.49
N ALA A 60 3.08 11.45 0.51
CA ALA A 60 2.21 10.58 -0.30
C ALA A 60 2.49 10.67 -1.82
N ILE A 61 2.75 11.86 -2.36
CA ILE A 61 3.03 12.04 -3.80
C ILE A 61 4.32 11.29 -4.19
N PRO A 62 5.50 11.57 -3.58
CA PRO A 62 6.72 10.80 -3.87
C PRO A 62 6.57 9.29 -3.65
N TRP A 63 5.85 8.87 -2.61
CA TRP A 63 5.57 7.46 -2.33
C TRP A 63 4.88 6.77 -3.51
N ILE A 64 3.75 7.31 -3.96
CA ILE A 64 2.99 6.74 -5.07
C ILE A 64 3.78 6.89 -6.37
N PHE A 65 4.38 8.06 -6.60
CA PHE A 65 5.05 8.38 -7.86
C PHE A 65 6.25 7.49 -8.14
N ALA A 66 7.06 7.16 -7.12
CA ALA A 66 8.20 6.25 -7.26
C ALA A 66 7.77 4.85 -7.73
N TRP A 67 6.73 4.27 -7.13
CA TRP A 67 6.20 2.97 -7.56
C TRP A 67 5.50 3.02 -8.92
N THR A 68 4.91 4.14 -9.30
CA THR A 68 4.33 4.32 -10.63
C THR A 68 5.37 4.23 -11.73
N GLN A 69 6.59 4.75 -11.53
CA GLN A 69 7.66 4.65 -12.52
C GLN A 69 8.04 3.21 -12.85
N THR A 70 7.95 2.31 -11.87
CA THR A 70 8.33 0.89 -12.00
C THR A 70 7.19 -0.02 -12.43
N ARG A 71 5.97 0.54 -12.54
CA ARG A 71 4.73 -0.20 -12.87
C ARG A 71 4.32 -1.27 -11.84
N LEU A 72 5.01 -1.39 -10.71
CA LEU A 72 4.61 -2.30 -9.63
C LEU A 72 3.36 -1.80 -8.89
N MET A 73 3.18 -0.48 -8.78
CA MET A 73 2.01 0.13 -8.13
C MET A 73 1.76 -0.37 -6.69
N LEU A 74 2.81 -0.79 -5.98
CA LEU A 74 2.75 -1.40 -4.64
C LEU A 74 1.78 -0.70 -3.66
N PRO A 75 1.74 0.65 -3.55
CA PRO A 75 0.86 1.34 -2.62
C PRO A 75 -0.64 1.15 -2.89
N ALA A 76 -1.00 0.80 -4.12
CA ALA A 76 -2.39 0.69 -4.54
C ALA A 76 -3.01 -0.66 -4.16
N TRP A 77 -2.19 -1.69 -3.91
CA TRP A 77 -2.70 -3.05 -3.72
C TRP A 77 -2.14 -3.80 -2.51
N LEU A 78 -0.99 -3.38 -1.97
CA LEU A 78 -0.37 -4.13 -0.88
C LEU A 78 -1.30 -4.25 0.33
N GLY A 79 -1.57 -5.49 0.74
CA GLY A 79 -2.33 -5.85 1.94
C GLY A 79 -3.79 -6.26 1.70
N TRP A 80 -4.49 -5.74 0.68
CA TRP A 80 -5.89 -6.17 0.46
C TRP A 80 -5.98 -7.61 -0.04
N GLU A 81 -4.98 -8.08 -0.80
CA GLU A 81 -4.92 -9.48 -1.25
C GLU A 81 -4.92 -10.45 -0.06
N THR A 82 -4.09 -10.19 0.96
CA THR A 82 -4.00 -11.00 2.17
C THR A 82 -5.30 -10.93 2.96
N ALA A 83 -5.92 -9.74 3.06
CA ALA A 83 -7.21 -9.59 3.73
C ALA A 83 -8.32 -10.39 3.06
N LEU A 84 -8.38 -10.41 1.73
CA LEU A 84 -9.37 -11.19 1.00
C LEU A 84 -9.12 -12.69 1.11
N LEU A 85 -7.86 -13.13 0.96
CA LEU A 85 -7.50 -14.55 1.11
C LEU A 85 -7.89 -15.06 2.50
N ASN A 86 -7.53 -14.32 3.57
CA ASN A 86 -7.92 -14.66 4.93
C ASN A 86 -9.45 -14.72 5.10
N ALA A 87 -10.19 -13.81 4.45
CA ALA A 87 -11.66 -13.84 4.51
C ALA A 87 -12.24 -15.05 3.78
N ILE A 88 -11.69 -15.44 2.63
CA ILE A 88 -12.08 -16.65 1.89
C ILE A 88 -11.80 -17.90 2.73
N GLU A 89 -10.62 -18.00 3.37
CA GLU A 89 -10.25 -19.10 4.25
C GLU A 89 -11.17 -19.23 5.48
N ARG A 90 -11.70 -18.10 5.98
CA ARG A 90 -12.72 -18.07 7.05
C ARG A 90 -14.13 -18.44 6.58
N GLY A 91 -14.32 -18.76 5.29
CA GLY A 91 -15.63 -19.08 4.71
C GLY A 91 -16.52 -17.85 4.44
N GLU A 92 -15.95 -16.64 4.44
CA GLU A 92 -16.70 -15.39 4.26
C GLU A 92 -16.95 -15.07 2.76
N GLY A 93 -16.53 -15.95 1.84
CA GLY A 93 -16.60 -15.74 0.39
C GLY A 93 -18.00 -15.45 -0.16
N ALA A 94 -19.04 -16.10 0.37
CA ALA A 94 -20.42 -15.84 -0.05
C ALA A 94 -20.87 -14.41 0.30
N LEU A 95 -20.47 -13.91 1.47
CA LEU A 95 -20.76 -12.53 1.88
C LEU A 95 -19.99 -11.53 1.02
N LEU A 96 -18.72 -11.80 0.70
CA LEU A 96 -17.92 -10.97 -0.20
C LEU A 96 -18.54 -10.89 -1.60
N GLY A 97 -19.04 -12.01 -2.12
CA GLY A 97 -19.78 -12.06 -3.39
C GLY A 97 -21.02 -11.17 -3.37
N GLN A 98 -21.82 -11.25 -2.30
CA GLN A 98 -23.00 -10.40 -2.11
C GLN A 98 -22.62 -8.91 -1.99
N MET A 99 -21.54 -8.59 -1.27
CA MET A 99 -21.04 -7.22 -1.18
C MET A 99 -20.66 -6.69 -2.56
N ARG A 100 -19.94 -7.48 -3.36
CA ARG A 100 -19.59 -7.10 -4.74
C ARG A 100 -20.82 -6.93 -5.63
N GLU A 101 -21.87 -7.73 -5.47
CA GLU A 101 -23.05 -7.62 -6.35
C GLU A 101 -24.00 -6.49 -5.95
N ARG A 102 -24.09 -6.18 -4.66
CA ARG A 102 -25.17 -5.33 -4.11
C ARG A 102 -24.68 -4.02 -3.51
N TRP A 103 -23.38 -3.84 -3.35
CA TRP A 103 -22.83 -2.64 -2.73
C TRP A 103 -21.90 -1.88 -3.69
N PRO A 104 -22.34 -0.73 -4.25
CA PRO A 104 -21.55 0.04 -5.22
C PRO A 104 -20.18 0.54 -4.74
N PHE A 105 -19.93 0.54 -3.43
CA PHE A 105 -18.62 0.87 -2.89
C PHE A 105 -17.61 -0.30 -3.04
N PHE A 106 -18.11 -1.54 -3.11
CA PHE A 106 -17.31 -2.76 -3.08
C PHE A 106 -17.26 -3.48 -4.44
N THR A 107 -17.92 -2.91 -5.46
CA THR A 107 -17.87 -3.34 -6.87
C THR A 107 -16.59 -2.89 -7.56
#